data_AF-A0A445FTL0-F1
#
_entry.id   AF-A0A445FTL0-F1
#
_cell.length_a   1.000
_cell.length_b   1.000
_cell.length_c   1.000
_cell.angle_alpha   90.00
_cell.angle_beta   90.00
_cell.angle_gamma   90.00
#
_symmetry.space_group_name_H-M   'P 1'
#
loop_
_entity.id
_entity.type
_entity.pdbx_description
1 polymer ?
#
loop_
_entity_poly.entity_id
_entity_poly.type
_entity_poly.pdbx_seq_one_letter_code
_entity_poly.pdbx_strand_id
1 'polypeptide(L)'
;MENCVFHHHLRSMITLPQPPSTPLFPKVMRVRASAGRRHCEFSSQNAPLEPRSLVGKFLSGVLQNRRQLFHVVAKEELKMLSDDRDSALARMHLSQHSDEALLHRRIAQVKENESMIAIADVMYLLILYKFSEIRVNLVPKLSSCLYDGRLEILPSKDWDLESIHSLEVLDIIRKHVSTVTGLRSNPSVRESWETTPIRQVWLAQVYVASILYGYFLKSVSLRYNLERSLSLSDHDFHHGHKIGPSFHDMYHSGAKDVMFGNKSDIQSVWHGLIGQEEEIEDLKCYVTGFHPGSFERCAKLRSKEAVHLVESHSNALFGDGKSGLSQHDDIIVTSFSSLRRLVLEAVAFGSFLWETEDYIDSVYKLKDQEVE
;
A
#
# COMPACT_ATOMS: atom_id res chain seq x y z
N MET A 1 14.55 5.54 32.31
CA MET A 1 14.54 4.10 32.66
C MET A 1 13.13 3.52 32.85
N GLU A 2 12.08 4.34 32.96
CA GLU A 2 10.69 3.86 33.16
C GLU A 2 10.02 3.33 31.87
N ASN A 3 10.37 3.86 30.69
CA ASN A 3 9.79 3.40 29.40
C ASN A 3 10.23 1.98 29.00
N CYS A 4 11.39 1.50 29.45
CA CYS A 4 11.84 0.12 29.20
C CYS A 4 11.04 -0.93 30.00
N VAL A 5 10.52 -0.56 31.17
CA VAL A 5 9.82 -1.49 32.08
C VAL A 5 8.39 -1.75 31.58
N PHE A 6 7.71 -0.73 31.07
CA PHE A 6 6.40 -0.88 30.43
C PHE A 6 6.46 -1.75 29.16
N HIS A 7 7.55 -1.63 28.39
CA HIS A 7 7.76 -2.39 27.16
C HIS A 7 8.02 -3.89 27.42
N HIS A 8 8.79 -4.23 28.47
CA HIS A 8 8.94 -5.62 28.89
C HIS A 8 7.60 -6.21 29.36
N HIS A 9 6.76 -5.39 30.00
CA HIS A 9 5.43 -5.80 30.44
C HIS A 9 4.48 -6.08 29.27
N LEU A 10 4.37 -5.19 28.27
CA LEU A 10 3.55 -5.39 27.08
C LEU A 10 4.00 -6.59 26.24
N ARG A 11 5.31 -6.81 26.10
CA ARG A 11 5.88 -7.95 25.39
C ARG A 11 5.68 -9.28 26.13
N SER A 12 5.66 -9.25 27.47
CA SER A 12 5.43 -10.44 28.30
C SER A 12 3.94 -10.82 28.44
N MET A 13 3.02 -9.86 28.34
CA MET A 13 1.58 -10.10 28.49
C MET A 13 0.91 -10.69 27.22
N ILE A 14 1.66 -10.88 26.13
CA ILE A 14 1.16 -11.40 24.84
C ILE A 14 1.86 -12.72 24.47
N THR A 15 2.16 -13.55 25.47
CA THR A 15 2.73 -14.90 25.24
C THR A 15 1.57 -15.91 25.07
N LEU A 16 1.49 -16.58 23.92
CA LEU A 16 0.48 -17.62 23.66
C LEU A 16 0.86 -18.95 24.36
N PRO A 17 -0.11 -19.69 24.92
CA PRO A 17 0.13 -21.03 25.46
C PRO A 17 0.27 -22.07 24.33
N GLN A 18 1.18 -23.04 24.53
CA GLN A 18 1.33 -24.20 23.65
C GLN A 18 0.10 -25.13 23.73
N PRO A 19 -0.34 -25.76 22.63
CA PRO A 19 -1.44 -26.70 22.66
C PRO A 19 -1.00 -28.07 23.20
N PRO A 20 -1.89 -28.82 23.90
CA PRO A 20 -1.56 -30.11 24.48
C PRO A 20 -1.57 -31.22 23.42
N SER A 21 -0.70 -32.21 23.61
CA SER A 21 -0.64 -33.46 22.85
C SER A 21 -1.71 -34.45 23.32
N THR A 22 -2.39 -35.16 22.41
CA THR A 22 -3.15 -36.42 22.67
C THR A 22 -3.69 -37.05 21.35
N PRO A 23 -4.15 -38.33 21.32
CA PRO A 23 -3.51 -39.36 20.50
C PRO A 23 -4.38 -40.08 19.44
N LEU A 24 -3.72 -41.01 18.74
CA LEU A 24 -4.11 -42.15 17.87
C LEU A 24 -5.59 -42.45 17.50
N PHE A 25 -5.77 -42.67 16.18
CA PHE A 25 -6.90 -43.05 15.28
C PHE A 25 -8.04 -43.99 15.76
N PRO A 26 -9.18 -44.06 15.02
CA PRO A 26 -9.33 -45.05 13.92
C PRO A 26 -10.01 -44.55 12.60
N LYS A 27 -9.76 -45.32 11.53
CA LYS A 27 -10.14 -45.12 10.12
C LYS A 27 -11.65 -45.00 9.86
N VAL A 28 -12.05 -44.01 9.02
CA VAL A 28 -13.33 -44.05 8.29
C VAL A 28 -13.16 -43.52 6.85
N MET A 29 -13.65 -44.33 5.91
CA MET A 29 -14.09 -44.06 4.53
C MET A 29 -13.42 -42.93 3.73
N ARG A 30 -12.54 -43.30 2.79
CA ARG A 30 -11.94 -42.37 1.82
C ARG A 30 -12.94 -42.11 0.68
N VAL A 31 -13.80 -41.11 0.84
CA VAL A 31 -14.54 -40.50 -0.27
C VAL A 31 -13.53 -39.75 -1.14
N ARG A 32 -13.39 -40.16 -2.41
CA ARG A 32 -12.60 -39.42 -3.40
C ARG A 32 -13.44 -38.24 -3.89
N ALA A 33 -13.35 -37.11 -3.20
CA ALA A 33 -13.73 -35.84 -3.81
C ALA A 33 -12.76 -35.58 -4.97
N SER A 34 -13.27 -35.43 -6.18
CA SER A 34 -12.52 -34.81 -7.26
C SER A 34 -12.24 -33.37 -6.82
N ALA A 35 -11.00 -33.08 -6.44
CA ALA A 35 -10.57 -31.71 -6.26
C ALA A 35 -10.78 -31.00 -7.60
N GLY A 36 -11.73 -30.06 -7.64
CA GLY A 36 -11.71 -29.01 -8.65
C GLY A 36 -10.36 -28.31 -8.64
N ARG A 37 -10.03 -27.58 -9.72
CA ARG A 37 -8.83 -26.74 -9.83
C ARG A 37 -8.53 -26.11 -8.47
N ARG A 38 -7.36 -26.43 -7.87
CA ARG A 38 -6.92 -25.75 -6.65
C ARG A 38 -6.92 -24.27 -6.97
N HIS A 39 -7.74 -23.49 -6.27
CA HIS A 39 -7.81 -22.04 -6.46
C HIS A 39 -6.63 -21.40 -5.71
N CYS A 40 -6.15 -20.26 -6.19
CA CYS A 40 -5.11 -19.51 -5.46
C CYS A 40 -5.71 -19.07 -4.11
N GLU A 41 -5.13 -19.50 -2.98
CA GLU A 41 -5.66 -19.18 -1.66
C GLU A 41 -5.14 -17.82 -1.19
N PHE A 42 -6.03 -16.83 -1.14
CA PHE A 42 -5.71 -15.50 -0.68
C PHE A 42 -5.90 -15.40 0.82
N SER A 43 -4.82 -15.20 1.56
CA SER A 43 -4.86 -14.90 2.99
C SER A 43 -3.79 -13.86 3.35
N SER A 44 -3.94 -13.18 4.48
CA SER A 44 -2.90 -12.28 5.01
C SER A 44 -1.58 -13.01 5.31
N GLN A 45 -1.62 -14.34 5.46
CA GLN A 45 -0.45 -15.20 5.63
C GLN A 45 0.23 -15.56 4.30
N ASN A 46 -0.46 -15.37 3.16
CA ASN A 46 0.05 -15.69 1.82
C ASN A 46 0.50 -14.45 1.05
N ALA A 47 0.74 -13.34 1.75
CA ALA A 47 1.32 -12.14 1.16
C ALA A 47 2.72 -12.46 0.56
N PRO A 48 3.09 -11.85 -0.59
CA PRO A 48 4.29 -12.26 -1.31
C PRO A 48 5.58 -12.00 -0.54
N LEU A 49 5.67 -10.88 0.20
CA LEU A 49 6.84 -10.44 0.95
C LEU A 49 6.66 -10.74 2.44
N GLU A 50 7.69 -11.33 3.06
CA GLU A 50 7.73 -11.57 4.50
C GLU A 50 8.60 -10.52 5.21
N PRO A 51 8.17 -9.98 6.37
CA PRO A 51 8.96 -9.02 7.13
C PRO A 51 10.29 -9.60 7.63
N ARG A 52 11.38 -8.83 7.48
CA ARG A 52 12.75 -9.27 7.80
C ARG A 52 13.19 -8.88 9.20
N SER A 53 12.82 -7.68 9.63
CA SER A 53 13.16 -7.09 10.92
C SER A 53 12.37 -7.71 12.08
N LEU A 54 12.89 -7.54 13.30
CA LEU A 54 12.19 -7.95 14.52
C LEU A 54 10.89 -7.16 14.72
N VAL A 55 10.90 -5.86 14.40
CA VAL A 55 9.73 -4.97 14.46
C VAL A 55 8.66 -5.45 13.48
N GLY A 56 9.05 -5.73 12.24
CA GLY A 56 8.16 -6.26 11.20
C GLY A 56 7.52 -7.59 11.59
N LYS A 57 8.31 -8.54 12.11
CA LYS A 57 7.79 -9.83 12.58
C LYS A 57 6.82 -9.68 13.74
N PHE A 58 7.13 -8.79 14.68
CA PHE A 58 6.23 -8.46 15.80
C PHE A 58 4.92 -7.85 15.32
N LEU A 59 4.99 -6.81 14.48
CA LEU A 59 3.81 -6.13 13.92
C LEU A 59 2.98 -7.03 13.01
N SER A 60 3.59 -7.99 12.31
CA SER A 60 2.87 -9.02 11.57
C SER A 60 2.00 -9.88 12.50
N GLY A 61 2.56 -10.30 13.64
CA GLY A 61 1.80 -10.99 14.69
C GLY A 61 0.66 -10.13 15.27
N VAL A 62 0.88 -8.82 15.45
CA VAL A 62 -0.17 -7.89 15.90
C VAL A 62 -1.26 -7.73 14.84
N LEU A 63 -0.90 -7.59 13.57
CA LEU A 63 -1.86 -7.46 12.47
C LEU A 63 -2.76 -8.69 12.36
N GLN A 64 -2.20 -9.88 12.52
CA GLN A 64 -2.93 -11.14 12.46
C GLN A 64 -3.84 -11.37 13.68
N ASN A 65 -3.34 -11.09 14.89
CA ASN A 65 -4.05 -11.47 16.12
C ASN A 65 -4.87 -10.33 16.76
N ARG A 66 -4.46 -9.08 16.57
CA ARG A 66 -5.00 -7.89 17.25
C ARG A 66 -5.06 -6.68 16.32
N ARG A 67 -5.71 -6.83 15.17
CA ARG A 67 -5.80 -5.82 14.12
C ARG A 67 -6.23 -4.42 14.59
N GLN A 68 -7.15 -4.33 15.55
CA GLN A 68 -7.63 -3.05 16.10
C GLN A 68 -6.53 -2.23 16.79
N LEU A 69 -5.50 -2.89 17.32
CA LEU A 69 -4.37 -2.24 18.00
C LEU A 69 -3.22 -1.91 17.04
N PHE A 70 -3.29 -2.36 15.79
CA PHE A 70 -2.17 -2.33 14.86
C PHE A 70 -1.59 -0.91 14.69
N HIS A 71 -2.42 0.10 14.43
CA HIS A 71 -1.93 1.47 14.25
C HIS A 71 -1.28 2.05 15.51
N VAL A 72 -1.82 1.75 16.69
CA VAL A 72 -1.28 2.24 17.96
C VAL A 72 0.10 1.63 18.20
N VAL A 73 0.23 0.32 17.99
CA VAL A 73 1.51 -0.37 18.16
C VAL A 73 2.51 0.06 17.09
N ALA A 74 2.11 0.15 15.82
CA ALA A 74 2.98 0.61 14.74
C ALA A 74 3.52 2.03 15.00
N LYS A 75 2.67 2.95 15.50
CA LYS A 75 3.10 4.30 15.88
C LYS A 75 4.15 4.27 16.99
N GLU A 76 3.98 3.41 17.98
CA GLU A 76 4.93 3.29 19.09
C GLU A 76 6.27 2.70 18.63
N GLU A 77 6.23 1.65 17.80
CA GLU A 77 7.44 1.09 17.19
C GLU A 77 8.21 2.14 16.35
N LEU A 78 7.50 2.96 15.57
CA LEU A 78 8.11 4.05 14.79
C LEU A 78 8.80 5.10 15.67
N LYS A 79 8.20 5.47 16.81
CA LYS A 79 8.83 6.38 17.77
C LYS A 79 10.09 5.77 18.38
N MET A 80 10.03 4.50 18.80
CA MET A 80 11.20 3.82 19.37
C MET A 80 12.35 3.74 18.36
N LEU A 81 12.05 3.48 17.09
CA LEU A 81 13.04 3.53 16.00
C LEU A 81 13.64 4.93 15.83
N SER A 82 12.81 5.98 15.91
CA SER A 82 13.30 7.37 15.87
C SER A 82 14.21 7.69 17.04
N ASP A 83 13.79 7.36 18.26
CA ASP A 83 14.54 7.63 19.49
C ASP A 83 15.90 6.90 19.51
N ASP A 84 15.93 5.64 19.08
CA ASP A 84 17.17 4.84 19.03
C ASP A 84 18.15 5.39 17.98
N ARG A 85 17.65 5.79 16.81
CA ARG A 85 18.45 6.45 15.77
C ARG A 85 19.02 7.77 16.28
N ASP A 86 18.18 8.63 16.83
CA ASP A 86 18.58 9.97 17.27
C ASP A 86 19.55 9.88 18.47
N SER A 87 19.35 8.90 19.36
CA SER A 87 20.28 8.58 20.44
C SER A 87 21.64 8.11 19.92
N ALA A 88 21.68 7.24 18.90
CA ALA A 88 22.92 6.78 18.29
C ALA A 88 23.67 7.92 17.59
N LEU A 89 22.96 8.80 16.88
CA LEU A 89 23.54 9.99 16.25
C LEU A 89 24.09 10.97 17.28
N ALA A 90 23.34 11.24 18.35
CA ALA A 90 23.79 12.12 19.43
C ALA A 90 25.09 11.59 20.08
N ARG A 91 25.16 10.28 20.36
CA ARG A 91 26.39 9.65 20.89
C ARG A 91 27.56 9.76 19.91
N MET A 92 27.33 9.51 18.62
CA MET A 92 28.34 9.69 17.59
C MET A 92 28.90 11.12 17.60
N HIS A 93 28.03 12.13 17.65
CA HIS A 93 28.44 13.54 17.68
C HIS A 93 29.23 13.90 18.95
N LEU A 94 28.80 13.43 20.12
CA LEU A 94 29.51 13.69 21.38
C LEU A 94 30.89 13.02 21.44
N SER A 95 31.03 11.86 20.80
CA SER A 95 32.28 11.09 20.78
C SER A 95 33.30 11.54 19.74
N GLN A 96 33.02 12.56 18.91
CA GLN A 96 33.84 12.94 17.75
C GLN A 96 35.32 13.19 18.07
N HIS A 97 35.64 13.64 19.28
CA HIS A 97 37.00 13.94 19.73
C HIS A 97 37.52 12.92 20.77
N SER A 98 36.85 11.79 20.93
CA SER A 98 37.24 10.68 21.82
C SER A 98 37.87 9.55 21.02
N ASP A 99 38.67 8.73 21.69
CA ASP A 99 39.18 7.46 21.15
C ASP A 99 38.05 6.50 20.71
N GLU A 100 36.83 6.70 21.22
CA GLU A 100 35.65 5.91 20.86
C GLU A 100 34.91 6.42 19.59
N ALA A 101 35.39 7.48 18.93
CA ALA A 101 34.70 8.11 17.78
C ALA A 101 34.34 7.09 16.67
N LEU A 102 35.27 6.18 16.36
CA LEU A 102 35.06 5.15 15.33
C LEU A 102 33.98 4.14 15.74
N LEU A 103 33.94 3.77 17.02
CA LEU A 103 32.95 2.84 17.55
C LEU A 103 31.54 3.44 17.43
N HIS A 104 31.32 4.66 17.94
CA HIS A 104 29.99 5.29 17.92
C HIS A 104 29.55 5.66 16.50
N ARG A 105 30.48 6.02 15.60
CA ARG A 105 30.18 6.15 14.17
C ARG A 105 29.68 4.84 13.57
N ARG A 106 30.33 3.72 13.89
CA ARG A 106 29.92 2.41 13.37
C ARG A 106 28.57 1.97 13.95
N ILE A 107 28.32 2.22 15.23
CA ILE A 107 27.02 1.95 15.87
C ILE A 107 25.92 2.74 15.17
N ALA A 108 26.10 4.05 14.94
CA ALA A 108 25.11 4.87 14.25
C ALA A 108 24.81 4.35 12.83
N GLN A 109 25.83 3.95 12.06
CA GLN A 109 25.65 3.34 10.73
C GLN A 109 24.86 2.03 10.77
N VAL A 110 25.14 1.15 11.74
CA VAL A 110 24.40 -0.11 11.90
C VAL A 110 22.95 0.16 12.26
N LYS A 111 22.72 1.08 13.20
CA LYS A 111 21.36 1.49 13.62
C LYS A 111 20.56 2.09 12.47
N GLU A 112 21.20 2.88 11.62
CA GLU A 112 20.57 3.42 10.42
C GLU A 112 20.14 2.30 9.46
N ASN A 113 21.03 1.35 9.16
CA ASN A 113 20.72 0.23 8.27
C ASN A 113 19.62 -0.70 8.83
N GLU A 114 19.65 -0.98 10.13
CA GLU A 114 18.61 -1.76 10.80
C GLU A 114 17.26 -1.04 10.77
N SER A 115 17.27 0.28 10.99
CA SER A 115 16.07 1.11 10.94
C SER A 115 15.49 1.15 9.53
N MET A 116 16.31 1.27 8.48
CA MET A 116 15.85 1.24 7.09
C MET A 116 15.04 -0.03 6.78
N ILE A 117 15.54 -1.20 7.18
CA ILE A 117 14.84 -2.48 7.00
C ILE A 117 13.55 -2.52 7.83
N ALA A 118 13.60 -2.05 9.09
CA ALA A 118 12.45 -2.04 9.97
C ALA A 118 11.33 -1.09 9.45
N ILE A 119 11.68 0.08 8.97
CA ILE A 119 10.74 1.05 8.40
C ILE A 119 10.12 0.50 7.12
N ALA A 120 10.89 -0.12 6.23
CA ALA A 120 10.34 -0.78 5.04
C ALA A 120 9.32 -1.89 5.39
N ASP A 121 9.58 -2.67 6.44
CA ASP A 121 8.61 -3.67 6.94
C ASP A 121 7.36 -3.01 7.52
N VAL A 122 7.51 -1.93 8.30
CA VAL A 122 6.37 -1.17 8.85
C VAL A 122 5.52 -0.59 7.71
N MET A 123 6.16 -0.02 6.68
CA MET A 123 5.49 0.48 5.49
C MET A 123 4.65 -0.62 4.82
N TYR A 124 5.26 -1.79 4.60
CA TYR A 124 4.58 -2.92 3.99
C TYR A 124 3.36 -3.38 4.80
N LEU A 125 3.50 -3.46 6.12
CA LEU A 125 2.42 -3.89 7.01
C LEU A 125 1.28 -2.87 7.08
N LEU A 126 1.57 -1.57 7.00
CA LEU A 126 0.57 -0.52 6.88
C LEU A 126 -0.21 -0.63 5.56
N ILE A 127 0.48 -0.92 4.44
CA ILE A 127 -0.17 -1.18 3.15
C ILE A 127 -1.04 -2.44 3.23
N LEU A 128 -0.55 -3.53 3.81
CA LEU A 128 -1.35 -4.75 4.04
C LEU A 128 -2.59 -4.47 4.89
N TYR A 129 -2.45 -3.64 5.92
CA TYR A 129 -3.58 -3.20 6.72
C TYR A 129 -4.62 -2.47 5.85
N LYS A 130 -4.20 -1.53 4.98
CA LYS A 130 -5.10 -0.80 4.05
C LYS A 130 -5.82 -1.73 3.08
N PHE A 131 -5.11 -2.66 2.45
CA PHE A 131 -5.73 -3.69 1.61
C PHE A 131 -6.78 -4.52 2.37
N SER A 132 -6.50 -4.86 3.61
CA SER A 132 -7.44 -5.58 4.44
C SER A 132 -8.65 -4.75 4.89
N GLU A 133 -8.61 -3.40 4.83
CA GLU A 133 -9.78 -2.52 5.08
C GLU A 133 -10.76 -2.58 3.92
N ILE A 134 -10.25 -2.58 2.70
CA ILE A 134 -11.04 -2.70 1.46
C ILE A 134 -11.42 -4.16 1.13
N ARG A 135 -11.11 -5.11 2.04
CA ARG A 135 -11.41 -6.55 1.90
C ARG A 135 -10.80 -7.16 0.62
N VAL A 136 -9.62 -6.68 0.27
CA VAL A 136 -8.79 -7.21 -0.82
C VAL A 136 -7.50 -7.75 -0.21
N ASN A 137 -7.11 -8.96 -0.58
CA ASN A 137 -5.82 -9.51 -0.19
C ASN A 137 -4.83 -9.31 -1.34
N LEU A 138 -3.57 -8.98 -1.03
CA LEU A 138 -2.52 -8.90 -2.05
C LEU A 138 -2.38 -10.23 -2.80
N VAL A 139 -1.99 -10.14 -4.07
CA VAL A 139 -1.71 -11.31 -4.89
C VAL A 139 -0.53 -12.08 -4.28
N PRO A 140 -0.69 -13.38 -3.97
CA PRO A 140 0.40 -14.23 -3.51
C PRO A 140 1.51 -14.34 -4.57
N LYS A 141 2.63 -14.97 -4.21
CA LYS A 141 3.72 -15.27 -5.16
C LYS A 141 3.15 -15.87 -6.45
N LEU A 142 3.56 -15.37 -7.62
CA LEU A 142 2.93 -15.78 -8.89
C LEU A 142 3.05 -17.28 -9.16
N SER A 143 4.13 -17.91 -8.69
CA SER A 143 4.31 -19.37 -8.74
C SER A 143 3.17 -20.15 -8.09
N SER A 144 2.47 -19.57 -7.11
CA SER A 144 1.31 -20.19 -6.47
C SER A 144 0.01 -20.02 -7.26
N CYS A 145 -0.07 -19.04 -8.17
CA CYS A 145 -1.24 -18.77 -9.02
C CYS A 145 -1.07 -19.27 -10.47
N LEU A 146 0.06 -19.89 -10.78
CA LEU A 146 0.30 -20.56 -12.06
C LEU A 146 -0.24 -21.99 -12.03
N TYR A 147 -1.18 -22.29 -12.91
CA TYR A 147 -1.72 -23.63 -13.13
C TYR A 147 -1.49 -24.03 -14.58
N ASP A 148 -0.69 -25.06 -14.82
CA ASP A 148 -0.34 -25.55 -16.18
C ASP A 148 0.18 -24.43 -17.12
N GLY A 149 1.01 -23.52 -16.59
CA GLY A 149 1.55 -22.38 -17.34
C GLY A 149 0.56 -21.21 -17.55
N ARG A 150 -0.66 -21.33 -17.01
CA ARG A 150 -1.69 -20.30 -17.05
C ARG A 150 -1.81 -19.58 -15.70
N LEU A 151 -1.65 -18.26 -15.71
CA LEU A 151 -1.90 -17.39 -14.57
C LEU A 151 -3.39 -17.06 -14.48
N GLU A 152 -3.99 -17.41 -13.35
CA GLU A 152 -5.38 -17.05 -13.03
C GLU A 152 -5.46 -16.48 -11.61
N ILE A 153 -5.86 -15.21 -11.51
CA ILE A 153 -6.00 -14.47 -10.25
C ILE A 153 -7.50 -14.22 -10.02
N LEU A 154 -8.09 -14.97 -9.10
CA LEU A 154 -9.52 -14.92 -8.81
C LEU A 154 -9.74 -14.84 -7.29
N PRO A 155 -10.65 -13.99 -6.78
CA PRO A 155 -11.56 -13.09 -7.50
C PRO A 155 -10.88 -11.85 -8.10
N SER A 156 -11.50 -11.24 -9.13
CA SER A 156 -10.94 -10.05 -9.82
C SER A 156 -10.97 -8.78 -8.98
N LYS A 157 -11.89 -8.68 -8.01
CA LYS A 157 -11.90 -7.58 -7.01
C LYS A 157 -11.85 -6.17 -7.62
N ASP A 158 -12.28 -6.02 -8.88
CA ASP A 158 -12.12 -4.78 -9.64
C ASP A 158 -12.86 -3.62 -8.95
N TRP A 159 -14.10 -3.85 -8.52
CA TRP A 159 -14.91 -2.87 -7.79
C TRP A 159 -14.28 -2.44 -6.47
N ASP A 160 -13.76 -3.38 -5.67
CA ASP A 160 -13.16 -3.07 -4.37
C ASP A 160 -11.90 -2.21 -4.56
N LEU A 161 -11.08 -2.51 -5.58
CA LEU A 161 -9.88 -1.75 -5.92
C LEU A 161 -10.18 -0.37 -6.54
N GLU A 162 -11.22 -0.28 -7.36
CA GLU A 162 -11.63 0.99 -7.96
C GLU A 162 -12.26 1.92 -6.91
N SER A 163 -12.96 1.38 -5.91
CA SER A 163 -13.69 2.16 -4.90
C SER A 163 -12.81 3.07 -4.01
N ILE A 164 -11.49 2.86 -4.00
CA ILE A 164 -10.56 3.70 -3.21
C ILE A 164 -10.25 5.04 -3.87
N HIS A 165 -10.62 5.20 -5.15
CA HIS A 165 -10.31 6.36 -5.97
C HIS A 165 -11.58 7.19 -6.21
N SER A 166 -11.41 8.51 -6.32
CA SER A 166 -12.49 9.41 -6.72
C SER A 166 -12.86 9.20 -8.20
N LEU A 167 -14.03 9.68 -8.62
CA LEU A 167 -14.54 9.46 -9.97
C LEU A 167 -13.61 10.04 -11.05
N GLU A 168 -12.99 11.19 -10.78
CA GLU A 168 -12.04 11.88 -11.66
C GLU A 168 -10.80 11.02 -11.90
N VAL A 169 -10.27 10.43 -10.83
CA VAL A 169 -9.07 9.58 -10.87
C VAL A 169 -9.38 8.23 -11.53
N LEU A 170 -10.60 7.72 -11.38
CA LEU A 170 -11.00 6.44 -11.96
C LEU A 170 -10.99 6.41 -13.49
N ASP A 171 -11.38 7.49 -14.17
CA ASP A 171 -11.29 7.55 -15.64
C ASP A 171 -9.84 7.43 -16.11
N ILE A 172 -8.94 8.12 -15.41
CA ILE A 172 -7.50 8.12 -15.67
C ILE A 172 -6.91 6.72 -15.44
N ILE A 173 -7.30 6.05 -14.34
CA ILE A 173 -6.88 4.67 -14.04
C ILE A 173 -7.42 3.69 -15.08
N ARG A 174 -8.71 3.76 -15.44
CA ARG A 174 -9.30 2.87 -16.46
C ARG A 174 -8.61 3.02 -17.81
N LYS A 175 -8.22 4.25 -18.18
CA LYS A 175 -7.41 4.51 -19.38
C LYS A 175 -6.02 3.87 -19.27
N HIS A 176 -5.31 4.06 -18.15
CA HIS A 176 -4.00 3.42 -17.89
C HIS A 176 -4.07 1.90 -17.98
N VAL A 177 -5.05 1.27 -17.30
CA VAL A 177 -5.28 -0.17 -17.37
C VAL A 177 -5.48 -0.60 -18.82
N SER A 178 -6.35 0.08 -19.57
CA SER A 178 -6.61 -0.24 -20.98
C SER A 178 -5.34 -0.14 -21.84
N THR A 179 -4.53 0.91 -21.64
CA THR A 179 -3.29 1.14 -22.37
C THR A 179 -2.23 0.08 -22.07
N VAL A 180 -2.02 -0.26 -20.80
CA VAL A 180 -0.96 -1.17 -20.39
C VAL A 180 -1.32 -2.63 -20.65
N THR A 181 -2.61 -2.98 -20.59
CA THR A 181 -3.10 -4.32 -20.91
C THR A 181 -3.36 -4.54 -22.41
N GLY A 182 -3.45 -3.46 -23.20
CA GLY A 182 -3.76 -3.52 -24.62
C GLY A 182 -5.23 -3.83 -24.94
N LEU A 183 -6.12 -3.78 -23.95
CA LEU A 183 -7.55 -4.12 -24.09
C LEU A 183 -8.48 -2.90 -23.94
N ARG A 184 -9.68 -3.03 -24.50
CA ARG A 184 -10.73 -1.99 -24.46
C ARG A 184 -11.27 -1.84 -23.04
N SER A 185 -11.67 -0.62 -22.65
CA SER A 185 -12.07 -0.28 -21.27
C SER A 185 -13.29 -1.04 -20.73
N ASN A 186 -14.10 -1.63 -21.63
CA ASN A 186 -15.25 -2.49 -21.30
C ASN A 186 -15.21 -3.76 -22.17
N PRO A 187 -14.42 -4.79 -21.81
CA PRO A 187 -14.40 -6.03 -22.56
C PRO A 187 -15.70 -6.81 -22.33
N SER A 188 -16.15 -7.52 -23.36
CA SER A 188 -17.24 -8.48 -23.17
C SER A 188 -16.83 -9.57 -22.18
N VAL A 189 -17.80 -10.26 -21.56
CA VAL A 189 -17.50 -11.39 -20.65
C VAL A 189 -16.58 -12.40 -21.33
N ARG A 190 -16.75 -12.62 -22.63
CA ARG A 190 -15.92 -13.53 -23.43
C ARG A 190 -14.47 -13.04 -23.54
N GLU A 191 -14.26 -11.77 -23.87
CA GLU A 191 -12.92 -11.14 -23.95
C GLU A 191 -12.19 -11.13 -22.59
N SER A 192 -12.91 -11.05 -21.48
CA SER A 192 -12.33 -11.06 -20.13
C SER A 192 -11.62 -12.39 -19.78
N TRP A 193 -12.05 -13.48 -20.42
CA TRP A 193 -11.48 -14.83 -20.26
C TRP A 193 -10.57 -15.23 -21.42
N GLU A 194 -10.42 -14.38 -22.44
CA GLU A 194 -9.46 -14.63 -23.51
C GLU A 194 -8.05 -14.59 -22.92
N THR A 195 -7.27 -15.61 -23.28
CA THR A 195 -5.93 -15.80 -22.74
C THR A 195 -4.90 -15.33 -23.74
N THR A 196 -3.91 -14.57 -23.27
CA THR A 196 -2.79 -14.09 -24.09
C THR A 196 -1.46 -14.56 -23.50
N PRO A 197 -0.49 -14.98 -24.34
CA PRO A 197 0.86 -15.26 -23.88
C PRO A 197 1.58 -13.93 -23.62
N ILE A 198 2.19 -13.81 -22.45
CA ILE A 198 2.98 -12.66 -22.03
C ILE A 198 4.30 -13.11 -21.42
N ARG A 199 5.31 -12.26 -21.54
CA ARG A 199 6.60 -12.46 -20.88
C ARG A 199 6.51 -12.10 -19.41
N GLN A 200 7.05 -12.93 -18.52
CA GLN A 200 7.04 -12.65 -17.08
C GLN A 200 7.77 -11.35 -16.73
N VAL A 201 8.90 -11.08 -17.40
CA VAL A 201 9.66 -9.83 -17.21
C VAL A 201 8.83 -8.60 -17.59
N TRP A 202 8.06 -8.68 -18.68
CA TRP A 202 7.16 -7.61 -19.08
C TRP A 202 6.06 -7.38 -18.03
N LEU A 203 5.49 -8.46 -17.48
CA LEU A 203 4.49 -8.36 -16.42
C LEU A 203 5.04 -7.67 -15.16
N ALA A 204 6.28 -7.99 -14.79
CA ALA A 204 6.96 -7.35 -13.66
C ALA A 204 7.18 -5.85 -13.91
N GLN A 205 7.64 -5.48 -15.11
CA GLN A 205 7.82 -4.07 -15.49
C GLN A 205 6.50 -3.31 -15.45
N VAL A 206 5.43 -3.89 -16.00
CA VAL A 206 4.08 -3.33 -15.97
C VAL A 206 3.58 -3.14 -14.55
N TYR A 207 3.82 -4.11 -13.66
CA TYR A 207 3.41 -4.03 -12.26
C TYR A 207 4.14 -2.90 -11.53
N VAL A 208 5.47 -2.82 -11.64
CA VAL A 208 6.24 -1.72 -11.01
C VAL A 208 5.86 -0.36 -11.60
N ALA A 209 5.74 -0.25 -12.92
CA ALA A 209 5.28 0.99 -13.56
C ALA A 209 3.90 1.43 -13.07
N SER A 210 3.00 0.46 -12.82
CA SER A 210 1.65 0.74 -12.30
C SER A 210 1.65 1.13 -10.82
N ILE A 211 2.59 0.62 -10.00
CA ILE A 211 2.83 1.13 -8.63
C ILE A 211 3.24 2.60 -8.70
N LEU A 212 4.25 2.92 -9.51
CA LEU A 212 4.73 4.31 -9.66
C LEU A 212 3.64 5.22 -10.20
N TYR A 213 2.78 4.71 -11.09
CA TYR A 213 1.64 5.46 -11.61
C TYR A 213 0.58 5.74 -10.53
N GLY A 214 0.23 4.76 -9.70
CA GLY A 214 -0.70 4.96 -8.59
C GLY A 214 -0.17 5.91 -7.52
N TYR A 215 1.14 5.87 -7.26
CA TYR A 215 1.84 6.82 -6.40
C TYR A 215 1.78 8.24 -6.97
N PHE A 216 2.12 8.38 -8.25
CA PHE A 216 2.03 9.64 -9.00
C PHE A 216 0.62 10.23 -8.95
N LEU A 217 -0.41 9.44 -9.25
CA LEU A 217 -1.79 9.91 -9.26
C LEU A 217 -2.24 10.41 -7.89
N LYS A 218 -1.84 9.74 -6.81
CA LYS A 218 -2.14 10.19 -5.46
C LYS A 218 -1.48 11.54 -5.16
N SER A 219 -0.20 11.68 -5.50
CA SER A 219 0.58 12.92 -5.36
C SER A 219 -0.04 14.08 -6.12
N VAL A 220 -0.37 13.87 -7.41
CA VAL A 220 -0.91 14.90 -8.29
C VAL A 220 -2.35 15.28 -7.91
N SER A 221 -3.19 14.31 -7.57
CA SER A 221 -4.55 14.58 -7.10
C SER A 221 -4.54 15.46 -5.84
N LEU A 222 -3.65 15.18 -4.88
CA LEU A 222 -3.54 16.00 -3.69
C LEU A 222 -3.03 17.41 -4.03
N ARG A 223 -2.01 17.53 -4.88
CA ARG A 223 -1.49 18.83 -5.32
C ARG A 223 -2.58 19.67 -6.01
N TYR A 224 -3.32 19.06 -6.92
CA TYR A 224 -4.44 19.70 -7.62
C TYR A 224 -5.49 20.22 -6.62
N ASN A 225 -5.90 19.38 -5.67
CA ASN A 225 -6.86 19.75 -4.63
C ASN A 225 -6.35 20.92 -3.76
N LEU A 226 -5.06 20.93 -3.43
CA LEU A 226 -4.44 22.03 -2.69
C LEU A 226 -4.42 23.33 -3.50
N GLU A 227 -3.96 23.30 -4.75
CA GLU A 227 -3.93 24.49 -5.64
C GLU A 227 -5.33 25.06 -5.85
N ARG A 228 -6.33 24.20 -6.02
CA ARG A 228 -7.74 24.60 -6.11
C ARG A 228 -8.24 25.22 -4.80
N SER A 229 -7.93 24.63 -3.65
CA SER A 229 -8.35 25.17 -2.34
C SER A 229 -7.77 26.56 -2.06
N LEU A 230 -6.52 26.81 -2.46
CA LEU A 230 -5.87 28.12 -2.33
C LEU A 230 -6.49 29.15 -3.28
N SER A 231 -6.78 28.74 -4.52
CA SER A 231 -7.42 29.61 -5.53
C SER A 231 -8.84 30.02 -5.11
N LEU A 232 -9.58 29.14 -4.44
CA LEU A 232 -10.90 29.46 -3.88
C LEU A 232 -10.80 30.42 -2.68
N SER A 233 -9.78 30.25 -1.82
CA SER A 233 -9.56 31.14 -0.67
C SER A 233 -9.19 32.57 -1.08
N ASP A 234 -8.55 32.78 -2.23
CA ASP A 234 -8.23 34.12 -2.75
C ASP A 234 -9.48 34.87 -3.25
N HIS A 235 -10.55 34.16 -3.61
CA HIS A 235 -11.82 34.76 -4.02
C HIS A 235 -12.76 35.13 -2.86
N ASP A 236 -12.57 34.53 -1.67
CA ASP A 236 -13.43 34.77 -0.49
C ASP A 236 -13.09 36.06 0.29
N PHE A 237 -12.04 36.80 -0.07
CA PHE A 237 -11.73 38.10 0.53
C PHE A 237 -12.68 39.24 0.10
N HIS A 238 -13.64 38.97 -0.79
CA HIS A 238 -14.58 39.99 -1.29
C HIS A 238 -16.04 39.85 -0.84
N HIS A 239 -16.43 38.81 -0.08
CA HIS A 239 -17.77 38.74 0.51
C HIS A 239 -17.69 38.47 2.01
N GLY A 240 -17.68 39.56 2.78
CA GLY A 240 -17.62 39.49 4.24
C GLY A 240 -18.85 38.78 4.81
N HIS A 241 -18.66 37.59 5.38
CA HIS A 241 -19.31 37.16 6.62
C HIS A 241 -18.45 36.09 7.29
N LYS A 242 -17.90 36.45 8.46
CA LYS A 242 -17.09 35.59 9.32
C LYS A 242 -17.95 34.50 9.96
N ILE A 243 -17.80 33.26 9.52
CA ILE A 243 -17.87 32.07 10.38
C ILE A 243 -16.84 31.08 9.83
N GLY A 244 -15.66 31.02 10.45
CA GLY A 244 -14.64 30.04 10.07
C GLY A 244 -15.00 28.66 10.61
N PRO A 245 -14.94 27.58 9.82
CA PRO A 245 -14.89 26.22 10.35
C PRO A 245 -13.43 25.82 10.58
N SER A 246 -13.17 25.27 11.77
CA SER A 246 -11.86 24.79 12.20
C SER A 246 -11.44 23.55 11.40
N PHE A 247 -10.12 23.44 11.16
CA PHE A 247 -9.37 22.41 10.43
C PHE A 247 -9.57 20.92 10.86
N HIS A 248 -10.53 20.58 11.72
CA HIS A 248 -10.63 19.25 12.34
C HIS A 248 -11.73 18.33 11.75
N ASP A 249 -12.62 18.82 10.87
CA ASP A 249 -13.80 18.03 10.45
C ASP A 249 -13.67 17.26 9.12
N MET A 250 -12.52 17.27 8.44
CA MET A 250 -12.42 16.60 7.13
C MET A 250 -12.12 15.08 7.19
N TYR A 251 -11.89 14.51 8.39
CA TYR A 251 -11.55 13.10 8.54
C TYR A 251 -12.39 12.39 9.61
N HIS A 252 -13.70 12.30 9.41
CA HIS A 252 -14.50 11.23 10.00
C HIS A 252 -15.60 10.77 9.03
N SER A 253 -15.30 9.75 8.22
CA SER A 253 -16.32 8.80 7.77
C SER A 253 -16.02 7.44 8.37
N GLY A 254 -16.42 7.30 9.64
CA GLY A 254 -16.52 6.04 10.36
C GLY A 254 -17.94 5.94 10.92
N ALA A 255 -18.62 4.88 10.52
CA ALA A 255 -20.04 4.61 10.76
C ALA A 255 -20.55 4.96 12.17
N LYS A 256 -21.72 5.60 12.24
CA LYS A 256 -22.62 5.53 13.40
C LYS A 256 -24.05 5.29 12.94
N ASP A 257 -24.68 4.36 13.63
CA ASP A 257 -26.03 3.86 13.39
C ASP A 257 -27.05 4.59 14.29
N VAL A 258 -28.28 4.68 13.76
CA VAL A 258 -29.62 4.90 14.38
C VAL A 258 -30.10 6.29 14.90
N MET A 259 -31.03 6.86 14.11
CA MET A 259 -32.32 7.57 14.39
C MET A 259 -32.42 8.86 15.26
N PHE A 260 -32.97 9.96 14.70
CA PHE A 260 -34.41 10.32 14.65
C PHE A 260 -34.65 11.72 14.02
N GLY A 261 -35.70 11.84 13.17
CA GLY A 261 -36.51 13.04 12.77
C GLY A 261 -35.80 14.33 12.27
N ASN A 262 -36.19 15.04 11.22
CA ASN A 262 -37.54 15.43 10.80
C ASN A 262 -37.48 16.10 9.39
N LYS A 263 -38.64 16.16 8.71
CA LYS A 263 -38.89 16.72 7.35
C LYS A 263 -38.34 18.15 7.13
N SER A 264 -37.67 18.41 5.99
CA SER A 264 -38.22 19.05 4.77
C SER A 264 -37.11 19.47 3.78
N ASP A 265 -37.49 19.58 2.50
CA ASP A 265 -36.80 20.21 1.36
C ASP A 265 -35.97 19.31 0.42
N ILE A 266 -36.69 18.67 -0.50
CA ILE A 266 -36.20 17.83 -1.63
C ILE A 266 -35.79 18.70 -2.84
N GLN A 267 -35.31 19.94 -2.64
CA GLN A 267 -34.98 20.85 -3.75
C GLN A 267 -33.51 21.29 -3.83
N SER A 268 -32.57 20.49 -3.32
CA SER A 268 -31.13 20.75 -3.46
C SER A 268 -30.35 19.68 -4.24
N VAL A 269 -30.99 18.57 -4.62
CA VAL A 269 -30.30 17.41 -5.22
C VAL A 269 -30.02 17.56 -6.73
N TRP A 270 -30.69 18.50 -7.42
CA TRP A 270 -30.64 18.57 -8.90
C TRP A 270 -29.54 19.46 -9.48
N HIS A 271 -28.78 20.22 -8.67
CA HIS A 271 -27.67 21.06 -9.15
C HIS A 271 -26.27 20.44 -8.97
N GLY A 272 -26.15 19.23 -8.40
CA GLY A 272 -24.86 18.58 -8.14
C GLY A 272 -24.27 17.77 -9.30
N LEU A 273 -25.04 17.49 -10.36
CA LEU A 273 -24.60 16.63 -11.47
C LEU A 273 -23.80 17.37 -12.55
N ILE A 274 -23.97 18.70 -12.69
CA ILE A 274 -23.27 19.50 -13.71
C ILE A 274 -21.86 19.88 -13.23
N GLY A 275 -21.65 20.04 -11.91
CA GLY A 275 -20.34 20.36 -11.34
C GLY A 275 -19.32 19.23 -11.44
N GLN A 276 -19.74 17.96 -11.34
CA GLN A 276 -18.79 16.83 -11.37
C GLN A 276 -18.17 16.60 -12.75
N GLU A 277 -18.88 16.87 -13.86
CA GLU A 277 -18.30 16.70 -15.20
C GLU A 277 -17.19 17.74 -15.46
N GLU A 278 -17.38 18.98 -15.02
CA GLU A 278 -16.36 20.04 -15.08
C GLU A 278 -15.16 19.70 -14.18
N GLU A 279 -15.41 19.15 -12.98
CA GLU A 279 -14.37 18.70 -12.03
C GLU A 279 -13.51 17.53 -12.56
N ILE A 280 -14.13 16.56 -13.26
CA ILE A 280 -13.42 15.43 -13.88
C ILE A 280 -12.53 15.90 -15.03
N GLU A 281 -13.04 16.79 -15.87
CA GLU A 281 -12.33 17.28 -17.05
C GLU A 281 -11.12 18.14 -16.66
N ASP A 282 -11.23 18.90 -15.57
CA ASP A 282 -10.13 19.72 -15.02
C ASP A 282 -8.98 18.89 -14.46
N LEU A 283 -9.23 17.85 -13.63
CA LEU A 283 -8.13 17.01 -13.11
C LEU A 283 -7.44 16.26 -14.25
N LYS A 284 -8.21 15.77 -15.22
CA LYS A 284 -7.67 15.08 -16.39
C LYS A 284 -6.78 16.01 -17.21
N CYS A 285 -7.23 17.24 -17.48
CA CYS A 285 -6.44 18.26 -18.14
C CYS A 285 -5.18 18.58 -17.34
N TYR A 286 -5.30 18.75 -16.01
CA TYR A 286 -4.19 18.99 -15.11
C TYR A 286 -3.13 17.89 -15.21
N VAL A 287 -3.53 16.62 -15.10
CA VAL A 287 -2.63 15.45 -15.23
C VAL A 287 -1.98 15.39 -16.61
N THR A 288 -2.74 15.62 -17.69
CA THR A 288 -2.20 15.59 -19.06
C THR A 288 -1.33 16.80 -19.41
N GLY A 289 -1.48 17.92 -18.69
CA GLY A 289 -0.71 19.15 -18.86
C GLY A 289 0.68 19.10 -18.22
N PHE A 290 1.02 18.05 -17.46
CA PHE A 290 2.35 17.89 -16.88
C PHE A 290 3.42 17.77 -17.97
N HIS A 291 4.43 18.65 -17.89
CA HIS A 291 5.67 18.40 -18.62
C HIS A 291 6.32 17.09 -18.14
N PRO A 292 6.98 16.32 -19.02
CA PRO A 292 7.61 15.04 -18.65
C PRO A 292 8.53 15.09 -17.42
N GLY A 293 9.26 16.20 -17.23
CA GLY A 293 10.12 16.39 -16.04
C GLY A 293 9.35 16.64 -14.73
N SER A 294 8.11 17.12 -14.80
CA SER A 294 7.23 17.26 -13.62
C SER A 294 6.54 15.95 -13.27
N PHE A 295 6.27 15.11 -14.28
CA PHE A 295 5.82 13.72 -14.10
C PHE A 295 6.86 12.92 -13.31
N GLU A 296 8.13 12.99 -13.72
CA GLU A 296 9.23 12.28 -13.05
C GLU A 296 9.34 12.65 -11.56
N ARG A 297 9.23 13.93 -11.22
CA ARG A 297 9.26 14.38 -9.82
C ARG A 297 8.10 13.85 -8.99
N CYS A 298 6.89 13.77 -9.56
CA CYS A 298 5.70 13.30 -8.85
C CYS A 298 5.62 11.76 -8.79
N ALA A 299 6.27 11.06 -9.72
CA ALA A 299 6.37 9.60 -9.74
C ALA A 299 7.56 9.07 -8.93
N LYS A 300 8.53 9.92 -8.59
CA LYS A 300 9.69 9.55 -7.77
C LYS A 300 9.26 9.26 -6.33
N LEU A 301 9.63 8.08 -5.83
CA LEU A 301 9.44 7.70 -4.43
C LEU A 301 10.29 8.61 -3.53
N ARG A 302 9.74 9.05 -2.39
CA ARG A 302 10.39 10.07 -1.56
C ARG A 302 11.56 9.48 -0.76
N SER A 303 11.40 8.25 -0.27
CA SER A 303 12.33 7.63 0.66
C SER A 303 13.09 6.43 0.07
N LYS A 304 14.30 6.19 0.59
CA LYS A 304 15.10 5.00 0.26
C LYS A 304 14.40 3.72 0.72
N GLU A 305 13.65 3.80 1.82
CA GLU A 305 12.81 2.73 2.37
C GLU A 305 11.70 2.30 1.42
N ALA A 306 11.00 3.26 0.79
CA ALA A 306 9.96 2.97 -0.19
C ALA A 306 10.51 2.33 -1.47
N VAL A 307 11.67 2.79 -1.94
CA VAL A 307 12.37 2.17 -3.08
C VAL A 307 12.70 0.71 -2.76
N HIS A 308 13.35 0.46 -1.62
CA HIS A 308 13.70 -0.89 -1.18
C HIS A 308 12.45 -1.77 -0.99
N LEU A 309 11.33 -1.21 -0.52
CA LEU A 309 10.06 -1.91 -0.40
C LEU A 309 9.51 -2.35 -1.75
N VAL A 310 9.44 -1.45 -2.74
CA VAL A 310 8.91 -1.78 -4.08
C VAL A 310 9.79 -2.82 -4.76
N GLU A 311 11.11 -2.71 -4.65
CA GLU A 311 12.06 -3.71 -5.14
C GLU A 311 11.87 -5.06 -4.42
N SER A 312 11.76 -5.06 -3.09
CA SER A 312 11.59 -6.29 -2.32
C SER A 312 10.25 -6.98 -2.61
N HIS A 313 9.16 -6.21 -2.71
CA HIS A 313 7.82 -6.70 -3.00
C HIS A 313 7.71 -7.26 -4.42
N SER A 314 8.22 -6.54 -5.42
CA SER A 314 8.24 -7.02 -6.80
C SER A 314 9.11 -8.28 -6.96
N ASN A 315 10.29 -8.31 -6.35
CA ASN A 315 11.13 -9.50 -6.33
C ASN A 315 10.45 -10.68 -5.63
N ALA A 316 9.70 -10.44 -4.56
CA ALA A 316 9.00 -11.51 -3.85
C ALA A 316 7.77 -12.03 -4.63
N LEU A 317 7.09 -11.16 -5.37
CA LEU A 317 5.92 -11.50 -6.19
C LEU A 317 6.30 -12.29 -7.44
N PHE A 318 7.34 -11.84 -8.15
CA PHE A 318 7.77 -12.38 -9.44
C PHE A 318 8.97 -13.34 -9.36
N GLY A 319 9.70 -13.38 -8.25
CA GLY A 319 10.90 -14.20 -8.10
C GLY A 319 10.60 -15.67 -7.80
N ASP A 320 11.57 -16.54 -8.12
CA ASP A 320 11.50 -17.99 -7.91
C ASP A 320 12.06 -18.45 -6.54
N GLY A 321 12.47 -17.49 -5.71
CA GLY A 321 13.06 -17.73 -4.39
C GLY A 321 14.56 -18.06 -4.40
N LYS A 322 15.24 -18.10 -5.56
CA LYS A 322 16.66 -18.43 -5.64
C LYS A 322 17.58 -17.26 -5.98
N SER A 323 17.11 -16.22 -6.67
CA SER A 323 17.83 -14.94 -6.84
C SER A 323 17.03 -13.98 -7.73
N GLY A 324 16.30 -13.03 -7.14
CA GLY A 324 15.62 -11.95 -7.89
C GLY A 324 14.64 -12.41 -8.98
N LEU A 325 14.30 -11.50 -9.91
CA LEU A 325 13.61 -11.84 -11.15
C LEU A 325 14.39 -12.94 -11.89
N SER A 326 13.73 -14.06 -12.20
CA SER A 326 14.31 -15.19 -12.93
C SER A 326 15.01 -14.69 -14.20
N GLN A 327 16.27 -15.11 -14.43
CA GLN A 327 16.99 -14.85 -15.67
C GLN A 327 16.37 -15.58 -16.88
N HIS A 328 15.46 -16.51 -16.63
CA HIS A 328 14.65 -17.13 -17.67
C HIS A 328 13.39 -16.29 -17.92
N ASP A 329 13.30 -15.72 -19.11
CA ASP A 329 12.13 -14.98 -19.61
C ASP A 329 10.99 -15.97 -19.92
N ASP A 330 10.36 -16.48 -18.87
CA ASP A 330 9.29 -17.47 -18.97
C ASP A 330 8.04 -16.84 -19.62
N ILE A 331 7.46 -17.57 -20.56
CA ILE A 331 6.19 -17.20 -21.19
C ILE A 331 5.05 -17.74 -20.34
N ILE A 332 4.22 -16.83 -19.83
CA ILE A 332 3.05 -17.12 -19.03
C ILE A 332 1.81 -16.83 -19.87
N VAL A 333 0.83 -17.72 -19.83
CA VAL A 333 -0.49 -17.46 -20.43
C VAL A 333 -1.38 -16.81 -19.37
N THR A 334 -1.96 -15.63 -19.62
CA THR A 334 -2.82 -14.95 -18.64
C THR A 334 -4.16 -14.55 -19.24
N SER A 335 -5.20 -14.46 -18.42
CA SER A 335 -6.48 -13.85 -18.80
C SER A 335 -6.44 -12.32 -18.63
N PHE A 336 -7.24 -11.59 -19.40
CA PHE A 336 -7.41 -10.15 -19.20
C PHE A 336 -7.85 -9.83 -17.77
N SER A 337 -8.78 -10.61 -17.21
CA SER A 337 -9.25 -10.44 -15.84
C SER A 337 -8.11 -10.49 -14.82
N SER A 338 -7.16 -11.41 -14.99
CA SER A 338 -5.99 -11.54 -14.11
C SER A 338 -5.02 -10.39 -14.28
N LEU A 339 -4.79 -9.96 -15.53
CA LEU A 339 -3.92 -8.82 -15.82
C LEU A 339 -4.51 -7.52 -15.25
N ARG A 340 -5.82 -7.28 -15.44
CA ARG A 340 -6.55 -6.15 -14.86
C ARG A 340 -6.46 -6.14 -13.34
N ARG A 341 -6.73 -7.28 -12.68
CA ARG A 341 -6.59 -7.45 -11.23
C ARG A 341 -5.19 -7.04 -10.75
N LEU A 342 -4.15 -7.50 -11.44
CA LEU A 342 -2.75 -7.23 -11.09
C LEU A 342 -2.40 -5.74 -11.24
N VAL A 343 -2.85 -5.11 -12.33
CA VAL A 343 -2.62 -3.67 -12.59
C VAL A 343 -3.38 -2.79 -11.60
N LEU A 344 -4.65 -3.10 -11.32
CA LEU A 344 -5.44 -2.36 -10.32
C LEU A 344 -4.85 -2.50 -8.91
N GLU A 345 -4.37 -3.69 -8.54
CA GLU A 345 -3.66 -3.88 -7.28
C GLU A 345 -2.38 -3.06 -7.21
N ALA A 346 -1.59 -3.04 -8.28
CA ALA A 346 -0.38 -2.23 -8.35
C ALA A 346 -0.67 -0.73 -8.17
N VAL A 347 -1.71 -0.22 -8.85
CA VAL A 347 -2.14 1.18 -8.70
C VAL A 347 -2.56 1.48 -7.27
N ALA A 348 -3.39 0.61 -6.67
CA ALA A 348 -3.80 0.75 -5.27
C ALA A 348 -2.60 0.69 -4.30
N PHE A 349 -1.66 -0.22 -4.53
CA PHE A 349 -0.43 -0.34 -3.76
C PHE A 349 0.38 0.96 -3.81
N GLY A 350 0.54 1.54 -5.00
CA GLY A 350 1.22 2.83 -5.18
C GLY A 350 0.54 3.98 -4.44
N SER A 351 -0.78 4.06 -4.50
CA SER A 351 -1.54 5.07 -3.76
C SER A 351 -1.42 4.90 -2.24
N PHE A 352 -1.49 3.67 -1.72
CA PHE A 352 -1.29 3.41 -0.29
C PHE A 352 0.15 3.62 0.15
N LEU A 353 1.13 3.37 -0.72
CA LEU A 353 2.53 3.65 -0.45
C LEU A 353 2.75 5.15 -0.21
N TRP A 354 2.16 6.00 -1.06
CA TRP A 354 2.21 7.46 -0.88
C TRP A 354 1.66 7.89 0.49
N GLU A 355 0.47 7.39 0.87
CA GLU A 355 -0.14 7.70 2.17
C GLU A 355 0.71 7.19 3.34
N THR A 356 1.35 6.03 3.16
CA THR A 356 2.16 5.40 4.19
C THR A 356 3.49 6.14 4.38
N GLU A 357 4.14 6.58 3.30
CA GLU A 357 5.32 7.45 3.38
C GLU A 357 4.98 8.76 4.10
N ASP A 358 3.85 9.39 3.77
CA ASP A 358 3.41 10.62 4.42
C ASP A 358 3.13 10.44 5.92
N TYR A 359 2.41 9.37 6.28
CA TYR A 359 2.17 9.02 7.68
C TYR A 359 3.46 8.77 8.45
N ILE A 360 4.38 7.98 7.90
CA ILE A 360 5.64 7.66 8.59
C ILE A 360 6.52 8.90 8.72
N ASP A 361 6.63 9.75 7.69
CA ASP A 361 7.44 10.97 7.75
C ASP A 361 6.99 11.93 8.87
N SER A 362 5.71 11.86 9.27
CA SER A 362 5.17 12.62 10.41
C SER A 362 5.64 12.13 11.79
N VAL A 363 6.13 10.88 11.89
CA VAL A 363 6.55 10.23 13.16
C VAL A 363 8.04 9.91 13.18
N TYR A 364 8.58 9.44 12.05
CA TYR A 364 9.98 9.09 11.84
C TYR A 364 10.46 9.80 10.58
N LYS A 365 11.40 10.74 10.71
CA LYS A 365 11.89 11.51 9.56
C LYS A 365 12.54 10.59 8.54
N LEU A 366 11.91 10.42 7.37
CA LEU A 366 12.43 9.60 6.28
C LEU A 366 13.60 10.30 5.61
N LYS A 367 14.56 9.52 5.10
CA LYS A 367 15.69 10.08 4.35
C LYS A 367 15.30 10.22 2.89
N ASP A 368 15.49 11.43 2.37
CA ASP A 368 15.24 11.70 0.95
C ASP A 368 16.12 10.81 0.07
N GLN A 369 15.55 10.37 -1.06
CA GLN A 369 16.32 9.73 -2.11
C GLN A 369 17.23 10.77 -2.78
N GLU A 370 18.49 10.85 -2.32
CA GLU A 370 19.55 11.62 -2.95
C GLU A 370 19.64 11.28 -4.45
N VAL A 371 19.65 12.31 -5.29
CA VAL A 371 19.90 12.18 -6.73
C VAL A 371 21.42 12.00 -6.87
N GLU A 372 21.88 10.78 -7.13
CA GLU A 372 23.22 10.56 -7.69
C GLU A 372 23.27 10.98 -9.17
#